data_AF-A0AAU2WVN7-F1
#
_entry.id   AF-A0AAU2WVN7-F1
#
_cell.length_a   1.000
_cell.length_b   1.000
_cell.length_c   1.000
_cell.angle_alpha   90.00
_cell.angle_beta   90.00
_cell.angle_gamma   90.00
#
_symmetry.space_group_name_H-M   'P 1'
#
loop_
_entity.id
_entity.type
_entity.pdbx_description
1 polymer ?
#
loop_
_entity_poly.entity_id
_entity_poly.type
_entity_poly.pdbx_seq_one_letter_code
_entity_poly.pdbx_strand_id
1 'polypeptide(L)' 'MPRIRLAHWHDGHKPGDEIDVDDDTCKALKRDGRVAEVLPDFAEGGMLPSAASEAVNETGEPEQVVPAPRKRRASQEE' A
#
# COMPACT_ATOMS: atom_id res chain seq x y z
N MET A 1 9.16 4.33 -24.35
CA MET A 1 8.40 5.43 -23.76
C MET A 1 8.41 5.20 -22.25
N PRO A 2 8.91 6.12 -21.43
CA PRO A 2 8.94 5.93 -19.98
C PRO A 2 7.55 5.98 -19.35
N ARG A 3 7.27 5.03 -18.46
CA ARG A 3 6.07 5.05 -17.64
C ARG A 3 6.33 5.81 -16.35
N ILE A 4 5.42 6.70 -15.98
CA ILE A 4 5.55 7.51 -14.76
C ILE A 4 4.31 7.41 -13.89
N ARG A 5 4.52 7.50 -12.59
CA ARG A 5 3.48 7.66 -11.59
C ARG A 5 3.34 9.12 -11.23
N LEU A 6 2.12 9.64 -11.28
CA LEU A 6 1.85 11.05 -10.98
C LEU A 6 1.88 11.32 -9.46
N ALA A 7 2.48 12.43 -9.04
CA ALA A 7 2.39 12.94 -7.67
C ALA A 7 1.15 13.82 -7.45
N HIS A 8 0.67 14.44 -8.53
CA HIS A 8 -0.43 15.39 -8.53
C HIS A 8 -1.34 15.16 -9.73
N TRP A 9 -2.53 15.79 -9.72
CA TRP A 9 -3.44 15.73 -10.85
C TRP A 9 -2.79 16.29 -12.13
N HIS A 10 -2.91 15.57 -13.23
CA HIS A 10 -2.39 15.99 -14.53
C HIS A 10 -3.28 15.43 -15.64
N ASP A 11 -3.77 16.29 -16.53
CA ASP A 11 -4.56 15.91 -17.72
C ASP A 11 -5.75 14.96 -17.43
N GLY A 12 -6.47 15.20 -16.33
CA GLY A 12 -7.59 14.34 -15.91
C GLY A 12 -7.18 13.04 -15.21
N HIS A 13 -5.87 12.75 -15.13
CA HIS A 13 -5.33 11.68 -14.31
C HIS A 13 -5.11 12.14 -12.88
N LYS A 14 -5.45 11.26 -11.94
CA LYS A 14 -5.32 11.49 -10.50
C LYS A 14 -3.87 11.25 -10.03
N PRO A 15 -3.47 11.81 -8.87
CA PRO A 15 -2.22 11.41 -8.24
C PRO A 15 -2.20 9.90 -7.97
N GLY A 16 -1.05 9.29 -8.20
CA GLY A 16 -0.81 7.85 -8.09
C GLY A 16 -1.16 7.06 -9.35
N ASP A 17 -1.77 7.68 -10.35
CA ASP A 17 -2.06 7.06 -11.65
C ASP A 17 -0.78 6.92 -12.49
N GLU A 18 -0.70 5.84 -13.27
CA GLU A 18 0.48 5.47 -14.05
C GLU A 18 0.22 5.68 -15.54
N ILE A 19 0.87 6.69 -16.10
CA ILE A 19 0.72 7.07 -17.51
C ILE A 19 2.02 6.84 -18.27
N ASP A 20 1.87 6.51 -19.55
CA ASP A 20 2.98 6.39 -20.48
C ASP A 20 3.19 7.73 -21.16
N VAL A 21 4.42 8.26 -21.10
CA VAL A 21 4.74 9.58 -21.64
C VAL A 21 6.02 9.53 -22.44
N ASP A 22 6.19 10.49 -23.35
CA ASP A 22 7.43 10.66 -24.08
C ASP A 22 8.56 11.18 -23.18
N ASP A 23 9.83 10.96 -23.56
CA ASP A 23 10.99 11.36 -22.75
C ASP A 23 11.02 12.86 -22.46
N ASP A 24 10.62 13.68 -23.43
CA ASP A 24 10.53 15.14 -23.26
C ASP A 24 9.45 15.53 -22.23
N THR A 25 8.31 14.84 -22.28
CA THR A 25 7.19 15.05 -21.34
C THR A 25 7.56 14.57 -19.94
N CYS A 26 8.22 13.41 -19.80
CA CYS A 26 8.76 12.93 -18.54
C CYS A 26 9.70 13.95 -17.91
N LYS A 27 10.61 14.53 -18.71
CA LYS A 27 11.56 15.55 -18.25
C LYS A 27 10.86 16.83 -17.80
N ALA A 28 9.84 17.28 -18.53
CA ALA A 28 9.03 18.43 -18.16
C ALA A 28 8.26 18.19 -16.85
N LEU A 29 7.58 17.05 -16.72
CA LEU A 29 6.81 16.69 -15.51
C LEU A 29 7.70 16.50 -14.29
N LYS A 30 8.89 15.91 -14.48
CA LYS A 30 9.90 15.78 -13.43
C LYS A 30 10.42 17.13 -12.96
N ARG A 31 10.64 18.07 -13.88
CA ARG A 31 11.05 19.45 -13.57
C ARG A 31 9.98 20.20 -12.76
N ASP A 32 8.71 19.97 -13.06
CA ASP A 32 7.58 20.59 -12.36
C ASP A 32 7.25 19.92 -11.01
N GLY A 33 7.94 18.82 -10.65
CA GLY A 33 7.68 18.08 -9.42
C GLY A 33 6.36 17.28 -9.45
N ARG A 34 5.80 17.02 -10.63
CA ARG A 34 4.53 16.27 -10.80
C ARG A 34 4.71 14.76 -10.91
N VAL A 35 5.94 14.27 -10.96
CA VAL A 35 6.26 12.85 -11.00
C VAL A 35 6.52 12.36 -9.59
N ALA A 36 5.75 11.39 -9.12
CA ALA A 36 6.00 10.68 -7.88
C ALA A 36 7.12 9.66 -8.06
N GLU A 37 7.06 8.89 -9.14
CA GLU A 37 8.03 7.83 -9.44
C GLU A 37 8.14 7.64 -10.95
N VAL A 38 9.35 7.41 -11.46
CA VAL A 38 9.57 7.00 -12.85
C VAL A 38 9.72 5.48 -12.84
N LEU A 39 8.79 4.78 -13.46
CA LEU A 39 8.84 3.33 -13.57
C LEU A 39 9.73 2.96 -14.76
N PRO A 40 10.81 2.18 -14.56
CA PRO A 40 11.57 1.66 -15.68
C PRO A 40 10.69 0.71 -16.50
N ASP A 41 10.74 0.88 -17.83
CA ASP A 41 10.11 -0.02 -18.79
C ASP A 41 10.79 -1.38 -18.67
N PHE A 42 10.27 -2.25 -17.80
CA PHE A 42 10.64 -3.66 -17.77
C PHE A 42 10.04 -4.30 -19.02
N ALA A 43 10.69 -4.10 -20.17
CA ALA A 43 10.56 -5.00 -21.30
C ALA A 43 10.88 -6.42 -20.79
N GLU A 44 9.85 -7.27 -20.75
CA GLU A 44 9.84 -8.71 -20.50
C GLU A 44 11.01 -9.31 -19.69
N GLY A 45 10.73 -9.78 -18.47
CA GLY A 45 11.58 -10.79 -17.81
C GLY A 45 11.80 -10.63 -16.31
N GLY A 46 11.16 -9.67 -15.64
CA GLY A 46 11.24 -9.53 -14.19
C GLY A 46 10.23 -10.42 -13.47
N MET A 47 10.61 -11.69 -13.25
CA MET A 47 10.05 -12.57 -12.22
C MET A 47 9.57 -11.73 -11.03
N LEU A 48 8.27 -11.79 -10.72
CA LEU A 48 7.72 -11.33 -9.45
C LEU A 48 8.67 -11.83 -8.34
N PRO A 49 9.27 -11.00 -7.46
CA PRO A 49 9.52 -11.53 -6.14
C PRO A 49 8.12 -11.88 -5.65
N SER A 50 7.88 -13.18 -5.52
CA SER A 50 6.69 -13.74 -4.90
C SER A 50 6.60 -13.17 -3.49
N ALA A 51 6.06 -11.96 -3.39
CA ALA A 51 5.60 -11.34 -2.16
C ALA A 51 4.19 -11.87 -1.88
N ALA A 52 4.02 -13.19 -1.97
CA ALA A 52 3.15 -13.87 -1.04
C ALA A 52 3.87 -13.83 0.32
N SER A 53 3.83 -12.65 0.96
CA SER A 53 3.73 -12.58 2.41
C SER A 53 2.36 -13.15 2.80
N GLU A 54 2.18 -14.45 2.57
CA GLU A 54 1.27 -15.23 3.38
C GLU A 54 2.00 -15.46 4.69
N ALA A 55 1.79 -14.49 5.57
CA ALA A 55 1.76 -14.71 6.99
C ALA A 55 0.73 -15.82 7.30
N VAL A 56 1.10 -17.09 7.07
CA VAL A 56 0.58 -18.17 7.88
C VAL A 56 1.34 -18.10 9.20
N ASN A 57 0.87 -17.17 10.02
CA ASN A 57 1.03 -17.24 11.45
C ASN A 57 0.38 -18.57 11.83
N GLU A 58 1.20 -19.63 11.89
CA GLU A 58 0.84 -20.89 12.51
C GLU A 58 0.30 -20.51 13.87
N THR A 59 -1.02 -20.55 13.95
CA THR A 59 -1.81 -20.32 15.14
C THR A 59 -1.48 -21.48 16.05
N GLY A 60 -0.34 -21.39 16.72
CA GLY A 60 -0.17 -21.98 18.03
C GLY A 60 -1.27 -21.37 18.86
N GLU A 61 -2.29 -22.17 19.16
CA GLU A 61 -3.21 -21.92 20.24
C GLU A 61 -2.41 -21.91 21.54
N PRO A 62 -2.25 -20.79 22.26
CA PRO A 62 -2.34 -20.86 23.68
C PRO A 62 -3.82 -20.80 23.99
N GLU A 63 -4.35 -21.95 24.37
CA GLU A 63 -5.56 -22.11 25.19
C GLU A 63 -5.54 -21.06 26.30
N GLN A 64 -6.10 -19.87 26.02
CA GLN A 64 -6.17 -18.81 27.02
C GLN A 64 -7.41 -19.10 27.86
N VAL A 65 -7.15 -19.96 28.84
CA VAL A 65 -8.01 -20.28 29.97
C VAL A 65 -8.62 -18.98 30.50
N VAL A 66 -9.92 -18.79 30.30
CA VAL A 66 -10.66 -17.64 30.84
C VAL A 66 -10.59 -17.65 32.37
N PRO A 67 -9.99 -16.65 33.05
CA PRO A 67 -10.18 -16.54 34.48
C PRO A 67 -11.55 -15.90 34.78
N ALA A 68 -12.30 -16.61 35.62
CA ALA A 68 -13.66 -16.38 36.11
C ALA A 68 -14.09 -14.90 36.34
N PRO A 69 -15.39 -14.59 36.17
CA PRO A 69 -15.92 -13.25 36.43
C PRO A 69 -15.76 -12.88 37.92
N ARG A 70 -15.02 -11.80 38.16
CA ARG A 70 -14.87 -11.21 39.49
C ARG A 70 -16.22 -10.70 39.99
N LYS A 71 -16.59 -11.18 41.18
CA LYS A 71 -17.69 -10.70 42.04
C LYS A 71 -17.74 -9.17 42.09
N ARG A 72 -18.77 -8.55 41.50
CA ARG A 72 -19.23 -7.20 41.91
C ARG A 72 -20.12 -7.35 43.13
N ARG A 73 -19.55 -7.12 44.32
CA ARG A 73 -20.30 -6.70 45.51
C ARG A 73 -20.40 -5.17 45.47
N ALA A 74 -21.63 -4.65 45.53
CA ALA A 74 -22.08 -3.30 45.96
C ALA A 74 -23.33 -2.96 45.12
N SER A 75 -24.54 -3.18 45.63
CA SER A 75 -25.34 -2.20 46.40
C SER A 75 -25.80 -1.00 45.56
N GLN A 76 -27.06 -1.03 45.12
CA GLN A 76 -27.93 0.12 44.76
C GLN A 76 -29.33 -0.49 44.55
N GLU A 77 -30.23 -0.54 45.54
CA GLU A 77 -31.08 0.55 46.04
C GLU A 77 -31.91 1.19 44.91
N GLU A 78 -33.11 0.66 44.67
CA GLU A 78 -34.41 1.38 44.65
C GLU A 78 -35.57 0.36 44.69
#